data_AF-A0A060WB85-F1
#
_entry.id   AF-A0A060WB85-F1
#
_cell.length_a   1.000
_cell.length_b   1.000
_cell.length_c   1.000
_cell.angle_alpha   90.00
_cell.angle_beta   90.00
_cell.angle_gamma   90.00
#
_symmetry.space_group_name_H-M   'P 1'
#
loop_
_entity.id
_entity.type
_entity.pdbx_description
1 polymer ?
#
loop_
_entity_poly.entity_id
_entity_poly.type
_entity_poly.pdbx_seq_one_letter_code
_entity_poly.pdbx_strand_id
1 'polypeptide(L)'
;MRAVLEYLYTGRFCSRTDLDAMELIVLANRLCLPHLVALTELYTVTVLMEAAMMGADIDGDVLLYLEMAQFHCAQQLTGWCLHHICTNYNSVCRKFPRDMKATSTDNQDYFEKNRWPPVWFLKEDDHYQRARKERDKEDYLYQRRQCKRKWLFWNFPSSPSANSASSGSNAVV
;
A
#
# COMPACT_ATOMS: atom_id res chain seq x y z
N MET A 1 -12.12 14.44 -33.06
CA MET A 1 -12.94 14.17 -34.29
C MET A 1 -12.29 13.25 -35.33
N ARG A 2 -11.09 13.52 -35.87
CA ARG A 2 -10.52 12.77 -37.01
C ARG A 2 -10.43 11.24 -36.83
N ALA A 3 -10.13 10.76 -35.62
CA ALA A 3 -10.09 9.34 -35.28
C ALA A 3 -11.43 8.60 -35.51
N VAL A 4 -12.58 9.28 -35.35
CA VAL A 4 -13.90 8.69 -35.64
C VAL A 4 -14.06 8.43 -37.14
N LEU A 5 -13.64 9.39 -37.99
CA LEU A 5 -13.70 9.24 -39.43
C LEU A 5 -12.76 8.12 -39.89
N GLU A 6 -11.53 8.11 -39.39
CA GLU A 6 -10.54 7.05 -39.69
C GLU A 6 -11.07 5.66 -39.29
N TYR A 7 -11.73 5.53 -38.12
CA TYR A 7 -12.42 4.31 -37.72
C TYR A 7 -13.58 3.94 -38.65
N LEU A 8 -14.45 4.89 -39.04
CA LEU A 8 -15.59 4.62 -39.95
C LEU A 8 -15.14 4.19 -41.36
N TYR A 9 -14.02 4.72 -41.87
CA TYR A 9 -13.50 4.37 -43.19
C TYR A 9 -12.61 3.11 -43.20
N THR A 10 -11.97 2.74 -42.08
CA THR A 10 -10.99 1.62 -42.05
C THR A 10 -11.40 0.45 -41.17
N GLY A 11 -12.40 0.62 -40.30
CA GLY A 11 -12.79 -0.34 -39.27
C GLY A 11 -11.74 -0.55 -38.16
N ARG A 12 -10.73 0.32 -38.06
CA ARG A 12 -9.60 0.19 -37.12
C ARG A 12 -9.51 1.38 -36.17
N PHE A 13 -9.15 1.11 -34.92
CA PHE A 13 -8.81 2.14 -33.95
C PHE A 13 -7.40 2.69 -34.25
N CYS A 14 -7.28 4.01 -34.30
CA CYS A 14 -6.01 4.71 -34.47
C CYS A 14 -5.66 5.44 -33.17
N SER A 15 -4.76 4.85 -32.37
CA SER A 15 -4.14 5.55 -31.25
C SER A 15 -3.28 6.69 -31.76
N ARG A 16 -3.36 7.84 -31.09
CA ARG A 16 -2.57 9.04 -31.39
C ARG A 16 -2.18 9.73 -30.09
N THR A 17 -1.07 10.44 -30.10
CA THR A 17 -0.55 11.18 -28.93
C THR A 17 -1.40 12.41 -28.57
N ASP A 18 -2.19 12.92 -29.52
CA ASP A 18 -3.12 14.03 -29.37
C ASP A 18 -4.58 13.58 -29.12
N LEU A 19 -4.80 12.29 -28.81
CA LEU A 19 -6.13 11.73 -28.64
C LEU A 19 -6.68 11.95 -27.23
N ASP A 20 -7.66 12.85 -27.09
CA ASP A 20 -8.56 12.83 -25.95
C ASP A 20 -9.48 11.60 -26.04
N ALA A 21 -9.22 10.62 -25.17
CA ALA A 21 -9.99 9.40 -25.10
C ALA A 21 -11.42 9.61 -24.58
N MET A 22 -11.64 10.60 -23.71
CA MET A 22 -12.96 10.88 -23.15
C MET A 22 -13.85 11.54 -24.20
N GLU A 23 -13.37 12.58 -24.91
CA GLU A 23 -14.09 13.14 -26.05
C GLU A 23 -14.44 12.07 -27.10
N LEU A 24 -13.52 11.12 -27.35
CA LEU A 24 -13.77 10.04 -28.30
C LEU A 24 -14.85 9.07 -27.79
N ILE A 25 -14.88 8.73 -26.50
CA ILE A 25 -15.97 7.97 -25.87
C ILE A 25 -17.31 8.70 -26.02
N VAL A 26 -17.37 10.00 -25.75
CA VAL A 26 -18.59 10.82 -25.90
C VAL A 26 -19.10 10.78 -27.35
N LEU A 27 -18.21 10.98 -28.32
CA LEU A 27 -18.57 10.96 -29.74
C LEU A 27 -18.99 9.56 -30.20
N ALA A 28 -18.28 8.51 -29.79
CA ALA A 28 -18.60 7.12 -30.14
C ALA A 28 -19.96 6.69 -29.56
N ASN A 29 -20.27 7.08 -28.32
CA ASN A 29 -21.59 6.86 -27.72
C ASN A 29 -22.70 7.61 -28.48
N ARG A 30 -22.51 8.89 -28.81
CA ARG A 30 -23.49 9.68 -29.59
C ARG A 30 -23.76 9.11 -31.00
N LEU A 31 -22.78 8.42 -31.58
CA LEU A 31 -22.88 7.76 -32.88
C LEU A 31 -23.29 6.27 -32.77
N CYS A 32 -23.61 5.78 -31.57
CA CYS A 32 -23.96 4.39 -31.31
C CYS A 32 -22.90 3.38 -31.81
N LEU A 33 -21.62 3.64 -31.55
CA LEU A 33 -20.48 2.81 -31.94
C LEU A 33 -19.87 2.05 -30.73
N PRO A 34 -20.57 1.05 -30.16
CA PRO A 34 -20.13 0.39 -28.91
C PRO A 34 -18.76 -0.31 -29.04
N HIS A 35 -18.40 -0.80 -30.23
CA HIS A 35 -17.08 -1.39 -30.44
C HIS A 35 -15.96 -0.34 -30.36
N LEU A 36 -16.18 0.87 -30.87
CA LEU A 36 -15.23 1.97 -30.75
C LEU A 36 -15.07 2.40 -29.29
N VAL A 37 -16.17 2.48 -28.54
CA VAL A 37 -16.16 2.76 -27.08
C VAL A 37 -15.31 1.73 -26.35
N ALA A 38 -15.53 0.42 -26.59
CA ALA A 38 -14.74 -0.64 -25.96
C ALA A 38 -13.24 -0.56 -26.30
N LEU A 39 -12.88 -0.21 -27.53
CA LEU A 39 -11.48 -0.01 -27.93
C LEU A 39 -10.85 1.23 -27.27
N THR A 40 -11.61 2.31 -27.09
CA THR A 40 -11.14 3.51 -26.36
C THR A 40 -10.97 3.28 -24.86
N GLU A 41 -11.88 2.53 -24.23
CA GLU A 41 -11.75 2.12 -22.84
C GLU A 41 -10.47 1.29 -22.64
N LEU A 42 -10.26 0.29 -23.48
CA LEU A 42 -9.04 -0.54 -23.46
C LEU A 42 -7.77 0.30 -23.63
N TYR A 43 -7.73 1.20 -24.62
CA TYR A 43 -6.59 2.09 -24.85
C TYR A 43 -6.28 2.96 -23.62
N THR A 44 -7.31 3.56 -23.02
CA THR A 44 -7.18 4.41 -21.82
C THR A 44 -6.59 3.62 -20.65
N VAL A 45 -7.12 2.40 -20.41
CA VAL A 45 -6.61 1.49 -19.38
C VAL A 45 -5.16 1.09 -19.64
N THR A 46 -4.78 0.78 -20.88
CA THR A 46 -3.38 0.43 -21.20
C THR A 46 -2.41 1.58 -20.94
N VAL A 47 -2.76 2.81 -21.33
CA VAL A 47 -1.90 3.99 -21.10
C VAL A 47 -1.75 4.29 -19.60
N LEU A 48 -2.84 4.23 -18.82
CA LEU A 48 -2.77 4.42 -17.37
C LEU A 48 -1.97 3.31 -16.68
N MET A 49 -2.10 2.05 -17.12
CA MET A 49 -1.34 0.93 -16.57
C MET A 49 0.16 1.05 -16.89
N GLU A 50 0.53 1.44 -18.11
CA GLU A 50 1.92 1.70 -18.50
C GLU A 50 2.53 2.87 -17.70
N ALA A 51 1.78 3.96 -17.50
CA ALA A 51 2.20 5.08 -16.66
C ALA A 51 2.43 4.65 -15.19
N ALA A 52 1.52 3.83 -14.63
CA ALA A 52 1.69 3.26 -13.29
C ALA A 52 2.93 2.35 -13.19
N MET A 53 3.20 1.53 -14.21
CA MET A 53 4.41 0.70 -14.27
C MET A 53 5.70 1.52 -14.36
N MET A 54 5.66 2.70 -14.99
CA MET A 54 6.75 3.67 -14.98
C MET A 54 6.87 4.47 -13.66
N GLY A 55 5.98 4.25 -12.69
CA GLY A 55 5.99 4.91 -11.39
C GLY A 55 5.39 6.32 -11.39
N ALA A 56 4.62 6.70 -12.41
CA ALA A 56 3.87 7.95 -12.41
C ALA A 56 2.69 7.89 -11.42
N ASP A 57 2.34 9.04 -10.84
CA ASP A 57 1.22 9.14 -9.91
C ASP A 57 -0.12 9.31 -10.67
N ILE A 58 -0.71 8.18 -11.05
CA ILE A 58 -2.00 8.15 -11.76
C ILE A 58 -3.23 8.30 -10.84
N ASP A 59 -3.06 8.32 -9.50
CA ASP A 59 -4.18 8.22 -8.55
C ASP A 59 -5.21 9.37 -8.73
N GLY A 60 -4.76 10.57 -9.11
CA GLY A 60 -5.63 11.72 -9.40
C GLY A 60 -6.37 11.60 -10.74
N ASP A 61 -5.67 11.15 -11.79
CA ASP A 61 -6.28 10.93 -13.11
C ASP A 61 -7.36 9.85 -13.05
N VAL A 62 -7.13 8.77 -12.30
CA VAL A 62 -8.10 7.68 -12.13
C VAL A 62 -9.39 8.14 -11.44
N LEU A 63 -9.31 9.05 -10.46
CA LEU A 63 -10.49 9.65 -9.84
C LEU A 63 -11.30 10.48 -10.83
N LEU A 64 -10.64 11.31 -11.64
CA LEU A 64 -11.29 12.11 -12.69
C LEU A 64 -11.91 11.20 -13.77
N TYR A 65 -11.18 10.18 -14.21
CA TYR A 65 -11.68 9.21 -15.18
C TYR A 65 -12.87 8.41 -14.65
N LEU A 66 -12.94 8.10 -13.35
CA LEU A 66 -14.08 7.38 -12.78
C LEU A 66 -15.40 8.15 -12.95
N GLU A 67 -15.43 9.43 -12.58
CA GLU A 67 -16.65 10.25 -12.68
C GLU A 67 -17.09 10.42 -14.14
N MET A 68 -16.13 10.72 -15.02
CA MET A 68 -16.39 10.89 -16.46
C MET A 68 -16.81 9.58 -17.13
N ALA A 69 -16.20 8.45 -16.77
CA ALA A 69 -16.55 7.13 -17.30
C ALA A 69 -17.95 6.69 -16.85
N GLN A 70 -18.31 6.91 -15.59
CA GLN A 70 -19.66 6.65 -15.09
C GLN A 70 -20.71 7.52 -15.81
N PHE A 71 -20.45 8.82 -15.95
CA PHE A 71 -21.35 9.75 -16.63
C PHE A 71 -21.55 9.43 -18.12
N HIS A 72 -20.51 8.92 -18.80
CA HIS A 72 -20.58 8.49 -20.19
C HIS A 72 -20.81 6.98 -20.39
N CYS A 73 -21.29 6.29 -19.34
CA CYS A 73 -21.63 4.86 -19.36
C CYS A 73 -20.50 3.92 -19.82
N ALA A 74 -19.23 4.33 -19.67
CA ALA A 74 -18.05 3.59 -20.09
C ALA A 74 -17.69 2.50 -19.07
N GLN A 75 -18.27 1.31 -19.23
CA GLN A 75 -18.35 0.30 -18.16
C GLN A 75 -17.01 -0.36 -17.81
N GLN A 76 -16.16 -0.70 -18.79
CA GLN A 76 -14.91 -1.42 -18.49
C GLN A 76 -13.89 -0.46 -17.87
N LEU A 77 -13.83 0.78 -18.37
CA LEU A 77 -13.01 1.85 -17.77
C LEU A 77 -13.48 2.16 -16.33
N THR A 78 -14.79 2.27 -16.10
CA THR A 78 -15.36 2.42 -14.74
C THR A 78 -14.91 1.29 -13.82
N GLY A 79 -15.09 0.02 -14.25
CA GLY A 79 -14.70 -1.15 -13.46
C GLY A 79 -13.19 -1.19 -13.15
N TRP A 80 -12.35 -0.80 -14.10
CA TRP A 80 -10.91 -0.70 -13.87
C TRP A 80 -10.53 0.43 -12.91
N CYS A 81 -11.12 1.62 -13.05
CA CYS A 81 -10.88 2.74 -12.13
C CYS A 81 -11.29 2.38 -10.69
N LEU A 82 -12.47 1.78 -10.50
CA LEU A 82 -12.92 1.27 -9.21
C LEU A 82 -11.93 0.25 -8.62
N HIS A 83 -11.42 -0.68 -9.44
CA HIS A 83 -10.45 -1.67 -9.00
C HIS A 83 -9.11 -1.04 -8.57
N HIS A 84 -8.57 -0.09 -9.35
CA HIS A 84 -7.33 0.62 -8.99
C HIS A 84 -7.48 1.38 -7.67
N ILE A 85 -8.58 2.13 -7.49
CA ILE A 85 -8.86 2.89 -6.27
C ILE A 85 -9.03 1.95 -5.07
N CYS A 86 -9.75 0.84 -5.20
CA CYS A 86 -9.92 -0.14 -4.13
C CYS A 86 -8.60 -0.81 -3.73
N THR A 87 -7.75 -1.18 -4.69
CA THR A 87 -6.45 -1.80 -4.46
C THR A 87 -5.46 -0.84 -3.79
N ASN A 88 -5.48 0.43 -4.20
CA ASN A 88 -4.56 1.47 -3.71
C ASN A 88 -5.21 2.41 -2.68
N TYR A 89 -6.36 2.06 -2.11
CA TYR A 89 -7.21 2.93 -1.28
C TYR A 89 -6.44 3.74 -0.22
N ASN A 90 -5.46 3.10 0.44
CA ASN A 90 -4.63 3.75 1.46
C ASN A 90 -3.76 4.90 0.94
N SER A 91 -3.26 4.87 -0.30
CA SER A 91 -2.54 6.00 -0.91
C SER A 91 -3.53 7.07 -1.36
N VAL A 92 -4.58 6.67 -2.08
CA VAL A 92 -5.58 7.59 -2.66
C VAL A 92 -6.25 8.42 -1.56
N CYS A 93 -6.71 7.80 -0.46
CA CYS A 93 -7.32 8.54 0.67
C CYS A 93 -6.35 9.48 1.41
N ARG A 94 -5.03 9.24 1.34
CA ARG A 94 -4.02 10.13 1.95
C ARG A 94 -3.68 11.31 1.06
N LYS A 95 -3.61 11.10 -0.27
CA LYS A 95 -3.33 12.13 -1.27
C LYS A 95 -4.54 13.02 -1.55
N PHE A 96 -5.71 12.39 -1.76
CA PHE A 96 -6.94 13.00 -2.28
C PHE A 96 -8.14 12.85 -1.30
N PRO A 97 -8.02 13.30 -0.03
CA PRO A 97 -9.08 13.15 0.98
C PRO A 97 -10.31 14.03 0.74
N ARG A 98 -10.22 15.02 -0.17
CA ARG A 98 -11.35 15.85 -0.59
C ARG A 98 -12.14 15.18 -1.69
N ASP A 99 -11.43 14.73 -2.73
CA ASP A 99 -12.02 14.17 -3.94
C ASP A 99 -12.71 12.84 -3.63
N MET A 100 -12.08 12.00 -2.79
CA MET A 100 -12.72 10.78 -2.26
C MET A 100 -14.07 11.05 -1.56
N LYS A 101 -14.23 12.21 -0.90
CA LYS A 101 -15.50 12.62 -0.26
C LYS A 101 -16.46 13.37 -1.19
N ALA A 102 -15.98 13.83 -2.35
CA ALA A 102 -16.77 14.47 -3.38
C ALA A 102 -17.42 13.43 -4.31
N THR A 103 -16.82 12.26 -4.47
CA THR A 103 -17.44 11.13 -5.19
C THR A 103 -18.82 10.76 -4.63
N SER A 104 -19.67 10.16 -5.44
CA SER A 104 -21.03 9.75 -5.04
C SER A 104 -21.04 8.82 -3.82
N THR A 105 -22.14 8.85 -3.06
CA THR A 105 -22.35 7.95 -1.90
C THR A 105 -22.16 6.49 -2.26
N ASP A 106 -22.64 6.08 -3.43
CA ASP A 106 -22.58 4.71 -3.92
C ASP A 106 -21.12 4.27 -4.19
N ASN A 107 -20.30 5.19 -4.70
CA ASN A 107 -18.85 4.96 -4.89
C ASN A 107 -18.14 4.87 -3.53
N GLN A 108 -18.44 5.76 -2.58
CA GLN A 108 -17.87 5.72 -1.22
C GLN A 108 -18.16 4.37 -0.54
N ASP A 109 -19.44 3.96 -0.56
CA ASP A 109 -19.90 2.66 -0.07
C ASP A 109 -19.18 1.49 -0.76
N TYR A 110 -18.98 1.58 -2.08
CA TYR A 110 -18.26 0.56 -2.85
C TYR A 110 -16.78 0.46 -2.44
N PHE A 111 -16.11 1.60 -2.27
CA PHE A 111 -14.71 1.63 -1.85
C PHE A 111 -14.52 1.07 -0.44
N GLU A 112 -15.39 1.43 0.52
CA GLU A 112 -15.29 0.88 1.89
C GLU A 112 -15.48 -0.64 1.94
N LYS A 113 -16.40 -1.18 1.12
CA LYS A 113 -16.69 -2.63 1.04
C LYS A 113 -15.58 -3.42 0.34
N ASN A 114 -14.96 -2.87 -0.70
CA ASN A 114 -13.98 -3.56 -1.55
C ASN A 114 -12.52 -3.16 -1.29
N ARG A 115 -12.25 -2.36 -0.25
CA ARG A 115 -10.93 -1.86 0.12
C ARG A 115 -9.90 -2.96 0.34
N TRP A 116 -8.71 -2.75 -0.24
CA TRP A 116 -7.50 -3.49 0.08
C TRP A 116 -6.48 -2.61 0.85
N PRO A 117 -5.74 -3.17 1.84
CA PRO A 117 -6.03 -4.42 2.55
C PRO A 117 -7.32 -4.33 3.38
N PRO A 118 -8.04 -5.44 3.61
CA PRO A 118 -9.28 -5.45 4.37
C PRO A 118 -9.11 -4.98 5.83
N VAL A 119 -10.14 -4.36 6.39
CA VAL A 119 -10.10 -3.80 7.76
C VAL A 119 -9.81 -4.86 8.83
N TRP A 120 -10.27 -6.11 8.66
CA TRP A 120 -9.95 -7.19 9.60
C TRP A 120 -8.46 -7.54 9.58
N PHE A 121 -7.83 -7.56 8.39
CA PHE A 121 -6.41 -7.87 8.24
C PHE A 121 -5.54 -6.78 8.89
N LEU A 122 -5.93 -5.50 8.71
CA LEU A 122 -5.24 -4.39 9.36
C LEU A 122 -5.32 -4.44 10.90
N LYS A 123 -6.42 -4.95 11.46
CA LYS A 123 -6.55 -5.18 12.92
C LYS A 123 -5.67 -6.34 13.40
N GLU A 124 -5.60 -7.42 12.62
CA GLU A 124 -4.79 -8.60 12.94
C GLU A 124 -3.28 -8.30 12.82
N ASP A 125 -2.85 -7.55 11.81
CA ASP A 125 -1.45 -7.10 11.71
C ASP A 125 -1.08 -6.19 12.87
N ASP A 126 -1.87 -5.17 13.21
CA ASP A 126 -1.57 -4.30 14.36
C ASP A 126 -1.53 -5.09 15.69
N HIS A 127 -2.38 -6.12 15.85
CA HIS A 127 -2.28 -7.07 16.96
C HIS A 127 -0.96 -7.86 16.93
N TYR A 128 -0.59 -8.45 15.79
CA TYR A 128 0.66 -9.18 15.61
C TYR A 128 1.91 -8.32 15.85
N GLN A 129 1.97 -7.11 15.28
CA GLN A 129 3.10 -6.19 15.45
C GLN A 129 3.23 -5.77 16.92
N ARG A 130 2.11 -5.56 17.65
CA ARG A 130 2.13 -5.27 19.09
C ARG A 130 2.65 -6.46 19.90
N ALA A 131 2.13 -7.67 19.69
CA ALA A 131 2.59 -8.88 20.38
C ALA A 131 4.07 -9.21 20.09
N ARG A 132 4.54 -8.99 18.86
CA ARG A 132 5.95 -9.15 18.48
C ARG A 132 6.83 -8.14 19.23
N LYS A 133 6.42 -6.87 19.27
CA LYS A 133 7.13 -5.79 19.96
C LYS A 133 7.12 -5.93 21.48
N GLU A 134 6.20 -6.71 22.06
CA GLU A 134 6.22 -7.11 23.46
C GLU A 134 7.25 -8.22 23.70
N ARG A 135 7.24 -9.28 22.88
CA ARG A 135 8.25 -10.35 22.91
C ARG A 135 9.69 -9.81 22.76
N ASP A 136 9.93 -8.93 21.79
CA ASP A 136 11.23 -8.29 21.56
C ASP A 136 11.73 -7.52 22.81
N LYS A 137 10.81 -6.90 23.59
CA LYS A 137 11.15 -6.24 24.86
C LYS A 137 11.45 -7.25 25.97
N GLU A 138 10.66 -8.32 26.07
CA GLU A 138 10.88 -9.38 27.06
C GLU A 138 12.24 -10.07 26.84
N ASP A 139 12.57 -10.41 25.60
CA ASP A 139 13.85 -11.00 25.22
C ASP A 139 15.02 -10.03 25.51
N TYR A 140 14.87 -8.74 25.20
CA TYR A 140 15.86 -7.72 25.57
C TYR A 140 16.06 -7.62 27.09
N LEU A 141 14.98 -7.64 27.88
CA LEU A 141 15.04 -7.63 29.35
C LEU A 141 15.66 -8.92 29.90
N TYR A 142 15.35 -10.07 29.30
CA TYR A 142 15.89 -11.38 29.67
C TYR A 142 17.39 -11.46 29.39
N GLN A 143 17.84 -11.02 28.21
CA GLN A 143 19.26 -10.95 27.84
C GLN A 143 20.02 -10.01 28.80
N ARG A 144 19.45 -8.83 29.12
CA ARG A 144 20.04 -7.91 30.11
C ARG A 144 20.13 -8.53 31.51
N ARG A 145 19.16 -9.37 31.92
CA ARG A 145 19.23 -10.14 33.18
C ARG A 145 20.32 -11.22 33.13
N GLN A 146 20.47 -11.93 32.01
CA GLN A 146 21.53 -12.93 31.84
C GLN A 146 22.94 -12.31 31.88
N CYS A 147 23.19 -11.20 31.19
CA CYS A 147 24.49 -10.53 31.21
C CYS A 147 24.89 -10.09 32.63
N LYS A 148 23.94 -9.56 33.41
CA LYS A 148 24.16 -9.23 34.84
C LYS A 148 24.51 -10.46 35.68
N ARG A 149 23.84 -11.60 35.46
CA ARG A 149 24.16 -12.85 36.17
C ARG A 149 25.54 -13.38 35.81
N LYS A 150 25.90 -13.42 34.52
CA LYS A 150 27.24 -13.86 34.06
C LYS A 150 28.38 -13.05 34.68
N TRP A 151 28.20 -11.73 34.82
CA TRP A 151 29.16 -10.85 35.49
C TRP A 151 29.35 -11.20 36.97
N LEU A 152 28.26 -11.50 37.70
CA LEU A 152 28.35 -11.91 39.11
C LEU A 152 29.07 -13.25 39.31
N PHE A 153 28.94 -14.20 38.37
CA PHE A 153 29.65 -15.48 38.45
C PHE A 153 31.16 -15.39 38.19
N TRP A 154 31.62 -14.39 37.44
CA TRP A 154 33.06 -14.16 37.19
C TRP A 154 33.77 -13.41 38.33
N ASN A 155 33.02 -12.78 39.23
CA ASN A 155 33.56 -11.94 40.32
C ASN A 155 33.60 -12.65 41.68
N PHE A 156 33.46 -13.99 41.74
CA PHE A 156 33.81 -14.73 42.95
C PHE A 156 35.33 -14.83 43.06
N PRO A 157 35.97 -14.24 44.09
CA PRO A 157 37.39 -14.44 44.32
C PRO A 157 37.62 -15.90 44.69
N SER A 158 38.63 -16.54 44.10
CA SER A 158 39.11 -17.83 44.59
C SER A 158 39.61 -17.65 46.02
N SER A 159 38.93 -18.22 47.01
CA SER A 159 39.32 -18.10 48.41
C SER A 159 40.77 -18.57 48.59
N PRO A 160 41.70 -17.72 49.05
CA PRO A 160 43.05 -18.16 49.33
C PRO A 160 43.05 -19.08 50.55
N SER A 161 43.71 -20.22 50.43
CA SER A 161 43.93 -21.16 51.53
C SER A 161 44.70 -20.47 52.66
N ALA A 162 44.14 -20.52 53.87
CA ALA A 162 44.77 -19.95 55.06
C ALA A 162 46.00 -20.77 55.45
N ASN A 163 47.19 -20.33 55.03
CA ASN A 163 48.45 -20.88 55.48
C ASN A 163 48.73 -20.49 56.94
N SER A 164 49.20 -21.45 57.70
CA SER A 164 49.55 -21.34 59.11
C SER A 164 50.74 -20.43 59.37
N ALA A 165 50.68 -19.67 60.47
CA ALA A 165 51.84 -18.98 61.05
C ALA A 165 51.93 -19.30 62.54
N SER A 166 52.86 -20.19 62.91
CA SER A 166 53.10 -20.65 64.28
C SER A 166 54.49 -20.22 64.77
N SER A 167 54.55 -19.32 65.75
CA SER A 167 55.69 -19.02 66.65
C SER A 167 55.22 -17.96 67.68
N GLY A 168 55.50 -18.00 68.98
CA GLY A 168 56.28 -18.96 69.78
C GLY A 168 57.33 -18.26 70.65
N SER A 169 57.14 -18.21 71.98
CA SER A 169 58.09 -17.72 73.03
C SER A 169 58.40 -16.20 73.00
N ASN A 170 58.82 -15.47 74.06
CA ASN A 170 59.01 -15.63 75.53
C ASN A 170 59.21 -14.20 76.15
N ALA A 171 59.20 -13.89 77.46
CA ALA A 171 58.75 -14.55 78.71
C ALA A 171 58.79 -13.54 79.90
N VAL A 172 58.15 -13.90 81.04
CA VAL A 172 58.40 -13.53 82.47
C VAL A 172 59.19 -12.25 82.80
N VAL A 173 58.56 -11.32 83.55
CA VAL A 173 58.79 -10.98 84.99
C VAL A 173 57.46 -10.52 85.59
#